data_AF-A0A0G1J781-F1
#
_entry.id   AF-A0A0G1J781-F1
#
_cell.length_a   1.000
_cell.length_b   1.000
_cell.length_c   1.000
_cell.angle_alpha   90.00
_cell.angle_beta   90.00
_cell.angle_gamma   90.00
#
_symmetry.space_group_name_H-M   'P 1'
#
loop_
_entity.id
_entity.type
_entity.pdbx_description
1 polymer ?
#
loop_
_entity_poly.entity_id
_entity_poly.type
_entity_poly.pdbx_seq_one_letter_code
_entity_poly.pdbx_strand_id
1 'polypeptide(L)'
;MLETPHVVVGAAIATHVVNPALAIPLAFASHFILEKVPHWNPHLNSETEKYGRPSQQSTYIVIADVAASLALGSYVASRALPDWGQTVTILAACFAAVLPDVLEGPYFFLNMRSEIIKKWIKFQKSIQVDIPVIPGLITQVITVLLAFWWIFSS
;
A
#
# COMPACT_ATOMS: atom_id res chain seq x y z
N MET A 1 2.35 6.08 2.56
CA MET A 1 2.83 5.16 3.63
C MET A 1 3.39 3.90 3.00
N LEU A 2 3.89 2.95 3.80
CA LEU A 2 4.31 1.65 3.29
C LEU A 2 3.12 0.86 2.73
N GLU A 3 3.39 -0.17 1.94
CA GLU A 3 2.40 -1.02 1.28
C GLU A 3 1.59 -1.84 2.28
N THR A 4 2.20 -2.26 3.40
CA THR A 4 1.55 -3.15 4.36
C THR A 4 0.26 -2.55 4.93
N PRO A 5 0.24 -1.31 5.46
CA PRO A 5 -1.00 -0.64 5.85
C PRO A 5 -2.08 -0.60 4.75
N HIS A 6 -1.69 -0.26 3.51
CA HIS A 6 -2.62 -0.17 2.38
C HIS A 6 -3.26 -1.52 2.08
N VAL A 7 -2.47 -2.59 2.03
CA VAL A 7 -2.96 -3.95 1.80
C VAL A 7 -3.90 -4.40 2.91
N VAL A 8 -3.54 -4.20 4.18
CA VAL A 8 -4.37 -4.67 5.30
C VAL A 8 -5.68 -3.89 5.36
N VAL A 9 -5.69 -2.59 5.06
CA VAL A 9 -6.91 -1.79 4.97
C VAL A 9 -7.77 -2.20 3.77
N GLY A 10 -7.16 -2.42 2.59
CA GLY A 10 -7.88 -2.95 1.42
C GLY A 10 -8.53 -4.30 1.70
N ALA A 11 -7.82 -5.20 2.39
CA ALA A 11 -8.34 -6.48 2.84
C ALA A 11 -9.49 -6.32 3.85
N ALA A 12 -9.37 -5.38 4.79
CA ALA A 12 -10.43 -5.08 5.76
C ALA A 12 -11.71 -4.59 5.06
N ILE A 13 -11.58 -3.65 4.12
CA ILE A 13 -12.71 -3.16 3.31
C ILE A 13 -13.40 -4.33 2.61
N ALA A 14 -12.65 -5.18 1.91
CA ALA A 14 -13.25 -6.30 1.18
C ALA A 14 -13.86 -7.38 2.09
N THR A 15 -13.34 -7.57 3.31
CA THR A 15 -13.91 -8.50 4.30
C THR A 15 -15.31 -8.09 4.73
N HIS A 16 -15.59 -6.78 4.81
CA HIS A 16 -16.88 -6.22 5.23
C HIS A 16 -17.79 -5.83 4.07
N VAL A 17 -17.22 -5.42 2.95
CA VAL A 17 -17.93 -5.05 1.72
C VAL A 17 -17.75 -6.16 0.71
N VAL A 18 -18.63 -7.16 0.76
CA VAL A 18 -18.54 -8.38 -0.08
C VAL A 18 -18.78 -8.07 -1.57
N ASN A 19 -19.51 -7.00 -1.90
CA ASN A 19 -19.75 -6.63 -3.30
C ASN A 19 -18.44 -6.13 -3.96
N PRO A 20 -17.87 -6.87 -4.93
CA PRO A 20 -16.57 -6.52 -5.52
C PRO A 20 -16.58 -5.18 -6.24
N ALA A 21 -17.72 -4.83 -6.86
CA ALA A 21 -17.90 -3.58 -7.59
C ALA A 21 -17.85 -2.35 -6.69
N LEU A 22 -18.00 -2.53 -5.37
CA LEU A 22 -17.86 -1.48 -4.37
C LEU A 22 -16.56 -1.61 -3.57
N ALA A 23 -16.19 -2.83 -3.18
CA ALA A 23 -15.01 -3.11 -2.37
C ALA A 23 -13.71 -2.64 -3.03
N ILE A 24 -13.54 -2.95 -4.31
CA ILE A 24 -12.30 -2.66 -5.06
C ILE A 24 -12.13 -1.14 -5.24
N PRO A 25 -13.14 -0.37 -5.70
CA PRO A 25 -13.03 1.09 -5.73
C PRO A 25 -12.80 1.73 -4.36
N LEU A 26 -13.43 1.22 -3.29
CA LEU A 26 -13.19 1.72 -1.94
C LEU A 26 -11.76 1.46 -1.47
N ALA A 27 -11.23 0.27 -1.75
CA ALA A 27 -9.84 -0.07 -1.43
C ALA A 27 -8.85 0.82 -2.21
N PHE A 28 -9.08 1.05 -3.51
CA PHE A 28 -8.30 2.02 -4.29
C PHE A 28 -8.40 3.44 -3.71
N ALA A 29 -9.59 3.90 -3.36
CA ALA A 29 -9.77 5.23 -2.77
C ALA A 29 -9.11 5.35 -1.38
N SER A 30 -9.05 4.26 -0.62
CA SER A 30 -8.42 4.22 0.70
C SER A 30 -6.94 4.57 0.64
N HIS A 31 -6.26 4.26 -0.46
CA HIS A 31 -4.87 4.66 -0.70
C HIS A 31 -4.66 6.16 -0.46
N PHE A 32 -5.41 7.01 -1.16
CA PHE A 32 -5.27 8.47 -1.06
C PHE A 32 -5.72 9.04 0.29
N ILE A 33 -6.60 8.33 1.01
CA ILE A 33 -6.98 8.69 2.38
C ILE A 33 -5.82 8.40 3.32
N LEU A 34 -5.21 7.21 3.18
CA LEU A 34 -4.07 6.78 3.98
C LEU A 34 -2.84 7.65 3.73
N GLU A 35 -2.60 8.13 2.50
CA GLU A 35 -1.50 9.08 2.24
C GLU A 35 -1.61 10.37 3.07
N LYS A 36 -2.81 10.75 3.52
CA LYS A 36 -3.03 11.92 4.40
C LYS A 36 -2.82 11.63 5.89
N VAL A 37 -2.70 10.36 6.28
CA VAL A 37 -2.36 9.97 7.66
C VAL A 37 -0.86 10.20 7.84
N PRO A 38 -0.38 10.88 8.91
CA PRO A 38 1.05 11.09 9.12
C PRO A 38 1.80 9.76 9.11
N HIS A 39 2.79 9.59 8.25
CA HIS A 39 3.53 8.34 8.09
C HIS A 39 4.98 8.59 7.70
N TRP A 40 5.79 7.54 7.64
CA TRP A 40 7.16 7.61 7.15
C TRP A 40 7.34 6.66 5.97
N ASN A 41 8.04 7.13 4.94
CA ASN A 41 8.43 6.34 3.77
C ASN A 41 9.93 6.50 3.45
N PRO A 42 10.56 5.48 2.83
CA PRO A 42 11.87 5.66 2.21
C PRO A 42 11.81 6.77 1.15
N HIS A 43 12.87 7.57 1.05
CA HIS A 43 12.88 8.74 0.16
C HIS A 43 13.20 8.38 -1.31
N LEU A 44 12.49 7.41 -1.89
CA LEU A 44 12.79 6.82 -3.20
C LEU A 44 12.92 7.86 -4.30
N ASN A 45 12.05 8.87 -4.34
CA ASN A 45 12.10 9.91 -5.36
C ASN A 45 13.35 10.80 -5.25
N SER A 46 13.70 11.28 -4.06
CA SER A 46 14.88 12.14 -3.91
C SER A 46 16.18 11.36 -4.07
N GLU A 47 16.23 10.11 -3.61
CA GLU A 47 17.35 9.20 -3.88
C GLU A 47 17.51 8.95 -5.37
N THR A 48 16.41 8.69 -6.08
CA THR A 48 16.44 8.43 -7.52
C THR A 48 16.81 9.68 -8.32
N GLU A 49 16.32 10.86 -7.94
CA GLU A 49 16.74 12.13 -8.54
C GLU A 49 18.23 12.44 -8.32
N LYS A 50 18.76 12.09 -7.13
CA LYS A 50 20.16 12.38 -6.77
C LYS A 50 21.16 11.35 -7.30
N TYR A 51 20.80 10.06 -7.25
CA TYR A 51 21.72 8.94 -7.51
C TYR A 51 21.32 8.09 -8.73
N GLY A 52 20.21 8.42 -9.40
CA GLY A 52 19.67 7.65 -10.53
C GLY A 52 18.96 6.36 -10.13
N ARG A 53 18.96 5.98 -8.85
CA ARG A 53 18.31 4.79 -8.29
C ARG A 53 18.08 4.93 -6.79
N PRO A 54 17.14 4.17 -6.20
CA PRO A 54 17.01 4.04 -4.74
C PRO A 54 18.30 3.52 -4.09
N SER A 55 18.50 3.88 -2.82
CA SER A 55 19.58 3.31 -2.01
C SER A 55 19.33 1.82 -1.72
N GLN A 56 20.39 1.09 -1.39
CA GLN A 56 20.26 -0.33 -1.01
C GLN A 56 19.37 -0.48 0.23
N GLN A 57 19.51 0.41 1.22
CA GLN A 57 18.69 0.40 2.42
C GLN A 57 17.21 0.60 2.08
N SER A 58 16.87 1.63 1.30
CA SER A 58 15.50 1.86 0.85
C SER A 58 14.94 0.68 0.07
N THR A 59 15.75 0.07 -0.79
CA THR A 59 15.37 -1.11 -1.57
C THR A 59 15.04 -2.30 -0.67
N TYR A 60 15.86 -2.59 0.35
CA TYR A 60 15.58 -3.68 1.29
C TYR A 60 14.33 -3.43 2.13
N ILE A 61 14.08 -2.18 2.53
CA ILE A 61 12.86 -1.81 3.25
C ILE A 61 11.63 -2.07 2.38
N VAL A 62 11.64 -1.62 1.12
CA VAL A 62 10.55 -1.86 0.17
C VAL A 62 10.34 -3.36 -0.07
N ILE A 63 11.41 -4.14 -0.25
CA ILE A 63 11.28 -5.60 -0.44
C ILE A 63 10.65 -6.27 0.78
N ALA A 64 11.11 -5.92 1.99
CA ALA A 64 10.57 -6.48 3.23
C ALA A 64 9.09 -6.13 3.41
N ASP A 65 8.74 -4.88 3.12
CA ASP A 65 7.36 -4.39 3.21
C ASP A 65 6.44 -5.01 2.16
N VAL A 66 6.86 -5.14 0.90
CA VAL A 66 6.11 -5.86 -0.14
C VAL A 66 5.92 -7.33 0.24
N ALA A 67 6.95 -7.98 0.78
CA ALA A 67 6.85 -9.36 1.25
C ALA A 67 5.84 -9.51 2.41
N ALA A 68 5.89 -8.60 3.38
CA ALA A 68 4.92 -8.55 4.48
C ALA A 68 3.49 -8.30 3.95
N SER A 69 3.33 -7.38 3.01
CA SER A 69 2.05 -7.07 2.36
C SER A 69 1.46 -8.29 1.66
N LEU A 70 2.25 -8.99 0.84
CA LEU A 70 1.83 -10.21 0.16
C LEU A 70 1.45 -11.31 1.15
N ALA A 71 2.25 -11.50 2.21
CA ALA A 71 1.98 -12.50 3.23
C ALA A 71 0.68 -12.21 3.99
N LEU A 72 0.49 -10.97 4.47
CA LEU A 72 -0.67 -10.59 5.26
C LEU A 72 -1.95 -10.52 4.41
N GLY A 73 -1.88 -9.96 3.20
CA GLY A 73 -3.01 -9.94 2.26
C GLY A 73 -3.44 -11.35 1.85
N SER A 74 -2.50 -12.24 1.56
CA SER A 74 -2.78 -13.65 1.24
C SER A 74 -3.34 -14.40 2.44
N TYR A 75 -2.82 -14.13 3.64
CA TYR A 75 -3.34 -14.70 4.88
C TYR A 75 -4.80 -14.34 5.07
N VAL A 76 -5.17 -13.06 4.99
CA VAL A 76 -6.59 -12.63 5.13
C VAL A 76 -7.46 -13.25 4.03
N ALA A 77 -7.01 -13.22 2.77
CA ALA A 77 -7.77 -13.81 1.66
C ALA A 77 -7.99 -15.33 1.82
N SER A 78 -7.02 -16.05 2.38
CA SER A 78 -7.13 -17.50 2.65
C SER A 78 -8.19 -17.84 3.69
N ARG A 79 -8.53 -16.90 4.58
CA ARG A 79 -9.59 -17.09 5.58
C ARG A 79 -10.99 -17.12 4.98
N ALA A 80 -11.17 -16.58 3.77
CA ALA A 80 -12.44 -16.62 3.05
C ALA A 80 -12.69 -17.96 2.34
N LEU A 81 -11.69 -18.84 2.24
CA LEU A 81 -11.88 -20.16 1.63
C LEU A 81 -12.91 -21.00 2.41
N PRO A 82 -13.74 -21.81 1.71
CA PRO A 82 -13.68 -22.13 0.28
C PRO A 82 -14.41 -21.15 -0.65
N ASP A 83 -14.86 -19.98 -0.16
CA ASP A 83 -15.48 -18.96 -1.01
C ASP A 83 -14.41 -18.26 -1.87
N TRP A 84 -14.17 -18.83 -3.05
CA TRP A 84 -13.24 -18.28 -4.03
C TRP A 84 -13.64 -16.90 -4.55
N GLY A 85 -14.94 -16.59 -4.60
CA GLY A 85 -15.41 -15.28 -5.04
C GLY A 85 -14.96 -14.20 -4.06
N GLN A 86 -15.14 -14.45 -2.76
CA GLN A 86 -14.68 -13.55 -1.71
C GLN A 86 -13.15 -13.51 -1.61
N THR A 87 -12.45 -14.65 -1.71
CA THR A 87 -10.98 -14.69 -1.73
C THR A 87 -10.40 -13.83 -2.86
N VAL A 88 -10.93 -13.95 -4.08
CA VAL A 88 -10.49 -13.13 -5.22
C VAL A 88 -10.81 -11.66 -5.00
N THR A 89 -11.96 -11.34 -4.40
CA THR A 89 -12.35 -9.97 -4.07
C THR A 89 -11.38 -9.32 -3.09
N ILE A 90 -10.98 -10.04 -2.03
CA ILE A 90 -9.98 -9.57 -1.06
C ILE A 90 -8.64 -9.33 -1.77
N LEU A 91 -8.15 -10.29 -2.56
CA LEU A 91 -6.87 -10.12 -3.28
C LEU A 91 -6.90 -8.95 -4.27
N ALA A 92 -8.01 -8.77 -4.99
CA ALA A 92 -8.19 -7.65 -5.91
C ALA A 92 -8.25 -6.30 -5.17
N ALA A 93 -8.89 -6.24 -4.01
CA ALA A 93 -8.92 -5.06 -3.17
C ALA A 93 -7.53 -4.74 -2.59
N CYS A 94 -6.79 -5.74 -2.11
CA CYS A 94 -5.39 -5.59 -1.69
C CYS A 94 -4.54 -4.98 -2.81
N PHE A 95 -4.62 -5.54 -4.01
CA PHE A 95 -3.89 -5.04 -5.18
C PHE A 95 -4.32 -3.62 -5.56
N ALA A 96 -5.62 -3.33 -5.54
CA ALA A 96 -6.14 -2.00 -5.86
C ALA A 96 -5.70 -0.93 -4.86
N ALA A 97 -5.58 -1.28 -3.57
CA ALA A 97 -5.09 -0.37 -2.53
C ALA A 97 -3.62 0.06 -2.71
N VAL A 98 -2.80 -0.80 -3.33
CA VAL A 98 -1.37 -0.51 -3.61
C VAL A 98 -1.09 -0.14 -5.06
N LEU A 99 -2.09 -0.23 -5.93
CA LEU A 99 -1.95 0.05 -7.37
C LEU A 99 -1.28 1.42 -7.64
N PRO A 100 -1.62 2.51 -6.92
CA PRO A 100 -0.94 3.80 -7.10
C PRO A 100 0.59 3.73 -6.96
N ASP A 101 1.11 3.00 -5.97
CA ASP A 101 2.55 2.88 -5.71
C ASP A 101 3.22 1.88 -6.66
N VAL A 102 2.53 0.80 -7.01
CA VAL A 102 2.98 -0.17 -8.02
C VAL A 102 3.23 0.52 -9.37
N LEU A 103 2.42 1.52 -9.74
CA LEU A 103 2.61 2.31 -10.96
C LEU A 103 3.90 3.15 -10.93
N GLU A 104 4.42 3.49 -9.75
CA GLU A 104 5.70 4.19 -9.58
C GLU A 104 6.91 3.27 -9.66
N GLY A 105 6.74 1.99 -9.28
CA GLY A 105 7.80 0.98 -9.23
C GLY A 105 8.70 0.94 -10.47
N PRO A 106 8.16 0.90 -11.72
CA PRO A 106 8.96 0.93 -12.93
C PRO A 106 9.87 2.16 -13.07
N TYR A 107 9.43 3.32 -12.57
CA TYR A 107 10.24 4.54 -12.59
C TYR A 107 11.44 4.45 -11.63
N PHE A 108 11.25 3.89 -10.43
CA PHE A 108 12.33 3.77 -9.45
C PHE A 108 13.28 2.60 -9.73
N PHE A 109 12.75 1.43 -10.09
CA PHE A 109 13.53 0.19 -10.14
C PHE A 109 13.90 -0.27 -11.55
N LEU A 110 13.14 0.11 -12.58
CA LEU A 110 13.39 -0.29 -13.97
C LEU A 110 13.96 0.85 -14.84
N ASN A 111 14.25 2.00 -14.23
CA ASN A 111 14.75 3.20 -14.91
C ASN A 111 13.82 3.68 -16.06
N MET A 112 12.53 3.38 -15.99
CA MET A 112 11.53 3.83 -16.97
C MET A 112 11.13 5.28 -16.69
N ARG A 113 11.90 6.24 -17.23
CA ARG A 113 11.76 7.70 -17.01
C ARG A 113 10.61 8.33 -17.80
N SER A 114 9.40 7.78 -17.68
CA SER A 114 8.21 8.36 -18.29
C SER A 114 7.79 9.66 -17.59
N GLU A 115 7.53 10.71 -18.37
CA GLU A 115 6.99 11.97 -17.84
C GLU A 115 5.59 11.83 -17.25
N ILE A 116 4.81 10.83 -17.70
CA ILE A 116 3.49 10.53 -17.12
C ILE A 116 3.66 10.01 -15.69
N ILE A 117 4.55 9.03 -15.49
CA ILE A 117 4.82 8.45 -14.16
C ILE A 117 5.45 9.52 -13.26
N LYS A 118 6.32 10.38 -13.80
CA LYS A 118 6.88 11.50 -13.03
C LYS A 118 5.82 12.51 -12.56
N LYS A 119 4.82 12.81 -13.39
CA LYS A 119 3.67 13.65 -12.97
C LYS A 119 2.82 12.95 -11.93
N TRP A 120 2.62 11.64 -12.07
CA TRP A 120 1.93 10.81 -11.09
C TRP A 120 2.62 10.84 -9.73
N ILE A 121 3.93 10.57 -9.67
CA ILE A 121 4.75 10.65 -8.45
C ILE A 121 4.62 12.04 -7.80
N LYS A 122 4.66 13.12 -8.59
CA LYS A 122 4.48 14.49 -8.06
C LYS A 122 3.10 14.71 -7.44
N PHE A 123 2.05 14.18 -8.06
CA PHE A 123 0.70 14.24 -7.53
C PHE A 123 0.58 13.46 -6.22
N GLN A 124 1.06 12.21 -6.18
CA GLN A 124 1.08 11.38 -4.97
C GLN A 124 1.75 12.12 -3.83
N LYS A 125 2.99 12.57 -4.03
CA LYS A 125 3.78 13.35 -3.05
C LYS A 125 3.10 14.63 -2.55
N SER A 126 2.22 15.24 -3.35
CA SER A 126 1.49 16.45 -2.91
C SER A 126 0.41 16.16 -1.86
N ILE A 127 0.02 14.89 -1.71
CA ILE A 127 -1.01 14.43 -0.76
C ILE A 127 -0.36 13.85 0.51
N GLN A 128 0.88 13.36 0.40
CA GLN A 128 1.58 12.66 1.48
C GLN A 128 1.86 13.57 2.68
N VAL A 129 1.64 13.03 3.88
CA VAL A 129 2.04 13.64 5.15
C VAL A 129 3.23 12.88 5.72
N ASP A 130 4.42 13.16 5.18
CA ASP A 130 5.68 12.56 5.64
C ASP A 130 6.15 13.16 6.97
N ILE A 131 6.40 12.30 7.96
CA ILE A 131 6.93 12.64 9.28
C ILE A 131 8.15 11.77 9.62
N PRO A 132 8.92 12.09 10.68
CA PRO A 132 10.09 11.31 11.07
C PRO A 132 9.78 9.83 11.31
N VAL A 133 10.81 8.99 11.14
CA VAL A 133 10.72 7.52 11.14
C VAL A 133 9.89 6.96 12.30
N ILE A 134 10.22 7.31 13.55
CA ILE A 134 9.59 6.71 14.74
C ILE A 134 8.08 7.00 14.80
N PRO A 135 7.62 8.26 14.85
CA PRO A 135 6.19 8.53 14.89
C PRO A 135 5.48 8.07 13.62
N GLY A 136 6.13 8.13 12.45
CA GLY A 136 5.57 7.65 11.18
C GLY A 136 5.39 6.14 11.11
N LEU A 137 6.26 5.34 11.75
CA LEU A 137 6.08 3.89 11.85
C LEU A 137 5.02 3.53 12.89
N ILE A 138 4.92 4.28 14.00
CA ILE A 138 3.88 4.07 15.02
C ILE A 138 2.49 4.21 14.42
N THR A 139 2.23 5.26 13.64
CA THR A 139 0.92 5.44 12.99
C THR A 139 0.60 4.29 12.04
N GLN A 140 1.57 3.81 11.26
CA GLN A 140 1.40 2.69 10.34
C GLN A 140 1.08 1.39 11.08
N VAL A 141 1.78 1.10 12.18
CA VAL A 141 1.48 -0.06 13.05
C VAL A 141 0.08 0.06 13.63
N ILE A 142 -0.33 1.23 14.12
CA ILE A 142 -1.68 1.46 14.63
C ILE A 142 -2.73 1.21 13.54
N THR A 143 -2.52 1.72 12.32
CA THR A 143 -3.40 1.48 11.18
C THR A 143 -3.58 -0.01 10.90
N VAL A 144 -2.47 -0.76 10.85
CA VAL A 144 -2.49 -2.22 10.64
C VAL A 144 -3.25 -2.93 11.76
N LEU A 145 -2.98 -2.57 13.03
CA LEU A 145 -3.66 -3.17 14.18
C LEU A 145 -5.16 -2.90 14.20
N LEU A 146 -5.59 -1.67 13.89
CA LEU A 146 -7.00 -1.30 13.82
C LEU A 146 -7.70 -2.02 12.65
N ALA A 147 -7.05 -2.13 11.50
CA ALA A 147 -7.59 -2.86 10.36
C ALA A 147 -7.74 -4.36 10.66
N PHE A 148 -6.75 -4.99 11.31
CA PHE A 148 -6.87 -6.37 11.77
C PHE A 148 -7.95 -6.56 12.83
N TRP A 149 -8.02 -5.65 13.80
CA TRP A 149 -9.10 -5.67 14.79
C TRP A 149 -10.47 -5.63 14.10
N TRP A 150 -10.65 -4.76 13.10
CA TRP A 150 -11.88 -4.66 12.33
C TRP A 150 -12.19 -5.94 11.55
N ILE A 151 -11.19 -6.57 10.92
CA ILE A 151 -11.32 -7.86 10.21
C ILE A 151 -11.85 -8.96 11.15
N PHE A 152 -11.34 -9.03 12.39
CA PHE A 152 -11.65 -10.13 13.31
C PHE A 152 -12.73 -9.83 14.35
N SER A 153 -13.26 -8.60 14.38
CA SER A 153 -14.37 -8.22 15.27
C SER A 153 -15.76 -8.57 14.72
N SER A 154 -15.81 -9.04 13.47
CA SER A 154 -17.03 -9.41 12.72
C SER A 154 -17.33 -10.90 12.77
#